data_AF-A0AAP5D4Z7-F1
#
_entry.id   AF-A0AAP5D4Z7-F1
#
_cell.length_a   1.000
_cell.length_b   1.000
_cell.length_c   1.000
_cell.angle_alpha   90.00
_cell.angle_beta   90.00
_cell.angle_gamma   90.00
#
_symmetry.space_group_name_H-M   'P 1'
#
loop_
_entity.id
_entity.type
_entity.pdbx_description
1 polymer ?
#
loop_
_entity_poly.entity_id
_entity_poly.type
_entity_poly.pdbx_seq_one_letter_code
_entity_poly.pdbx_strand_id
1 'polypeptide(L)'
;NVVDRAPRCTHDALHRGLDRIFKAEDREGARAAFRALCEELGGRADRALETLEAGLEDATAVLALPEKYRTRLWSTNMVQRLIEEVRRREKVIRIFPDERSPWRLLGALLAEQHEIWSTGRRWLAMDEFWEWKEAQEQGGLEQAA
;
A
#
# COMPACT_ATOMS: atom_id res chain seq x y z
N ASN A 1 5.26 5.02 -9.33
CA ASN A 1 4.75 3.65 -9.18
C ASN A 1 5.76 2.69 -9.83
N VAL A 2 5.89 1.43 -9.37
CA VAL A 2 6.74 0.41 -10.02
C VAL A 2 6.29 0.19 -11.48
N VAL A 3 4.97 0.19 -11.71
CA VAL A 3 4.37 0.00 -13.04
C VAL A 3 4.72 1.13 -14.01
N ASP A 4 4.85 2.37 -13.53
CA ASP A 4 5.21 3.52 -14.37
C ASP A 4 6.62 3.41 -14.97
N ARG A 5 7.50 2.60 -14.36
CA ARG A 5 8.89 2.40 -14.79
C ARG A 5 9.03 1.27 -15.81
N ALA A 6 7.94 0.56 -16.12
CA ALA A 6 7.92 -0.56 -17.06
C ALA A 6 7.29 -0.16 -18.41
N PRO A 7 7.75 -0.76 -19.53
CA PRO A 7 7.07 -0.62 -20.82
C PRO A 7 5.62 -1.10 -20.74
N ARG A 8 4.69 -0.42 -21.42
CA ARG A 8 3.25 -0.76 -21.39
C ARG A 8 2.94 -2.21 -21.76
N CYS A 9 3.71 -2.81 -22.67
CA CYS A 9 3.52 -4.21 -23.07
C CYS A 9 3.81 -5.23 -21.95
N THR A 10 4.41 -4.81 -20.84
CA THR A 10 4.70 -5.65 -19.68
C THR A 10 3.76 -5.40 -18.50
N HIS A 11 2.86 -4.42 -18.60
CA HIS A 11 1.97 -4.04 -17.49
C HIS A 11 1.10 -5.20 -17.02
N ASP A 12 0.49 -5.97 -17.92
CA ASP A 12 -0.36 -7.10 -17.53
C ASP A 12 0.39 -8.18 -16.76
N ALA A 13 1.60 -8.54 -17.22
CA ALA A 13 2.46 -9.51 -16.54
C ALA A 13 2.93 -8.96 -15.17
N LEU A 14 3.28 -7.67 -15.12
CA LEU A 14 3.71 -7.01 -13.90
C LEU A 14 2.57 -6.93 -12.87
N HIS A 15 1.33 -6.61 -13.28
CA HIS A 15 0.17 -6.61 -12.40
C HIS A 15 -0.12 -8.00 -11.83
N ARG A 16 -0.12 -9.04 -12.67
CA ARG A 16 -0.28 -10.43 -12.20
C ARG A 16 0.85 -10.87 -11.27
N GLY A 17 2.08 -10.44 -11.55
CA GLY A 17 3.25 -10.68 -10.70
C GLY A 17 3.13 -10.05 -9.33
N LEU A 18 2.81 -8.76 -9.29
CA LEU A 18 2.56 -8.02 -8.05
C LEU A 18 1.45 -8.67 -7.23
N ASP A 19 0.33 -9.04 -7.86
CA ASP A 19 -0.76 -9.75 -7.19
C ASP A 19 -0.30 -11.05 -6.53
N ARG A 20 0.58 -11.83 -7.18
CA ARG A 20 1.16 -13.06 -6.59
C ARG A 20 2.06 -12.75 -5.40
N ILE A 21 2.93 -11.74 -5.51
CA ILE A 21 3.86 -11.34 -4.45
C ILE A 21 3.08 -10.92 -3.19
N PHE A 22 2.06 -10.09 -3.36
CA PHE A 22 1.32 -9.52 -2.24
C PHE A 22 0.29 -10.47 -1.61
N LYS A 23 -0.18 -11.47 -2.36
CA LYS A 23 -1.06 -12.52 -1.85
C LYS A 23 -0.31 -13.74 -1.33
N ALA A 24 1.03 -13.68 -1.25
CA ALA A 24 1.82 -14.75 -0.67
C ALA A 24 1.44 -14.98 0.81
N GLU A 25 1.62 -16.22 1.27
CA GLU A 25 1.32 -16.60 2.66
C GLU A 25 2.34 -15.98 3.62
N ASP A 26 3.62 -15.98 3.23
CA ASP A 26 4.76 -15.50 3.99
C ASP A 26 5.78 -14.74 3.11
N ARG A 27 6.85 -14.24 3.74
CA ARG A 27 7.90 -13.48 3.06
C ARG A 27 8.73 -14.33 2.08
N GLU A 28 8.91 -15.61 2.38
CA GLU A 28 9.67 -16.51 1.50
C GLU A 28 8.91 -16.78 0.20
N GLY A 29 7.60 -17.01 0.30
CA GLY A 29 6.68 -17.13 -0.81
C GLY A 29 6.61 -15.85 -1.65
N ALA A 30 6.62 -14.68 -1.01
CA ALA A 30 6.68 -13.40 -1.73
C ALA A 30 8.00 -13.25 -2.51
N ARG A 31 9.12 -13.66 -1.92
CA ARG A 31 10.44 -13.67 -2.59
C ARG A 31 10.49 -14.68 -3.74
N ALA A 32 9.89 -15.85 -3.57
CA ALA A 32 9.78 -16.85 -4.63
C ALA A 32 8.91 -16.34 -5.80
N ALA A 33 7.77 -15.71 -5.50
CA ALA A 33 6.91 -15.07 -6.50
C ALA A 33 7.63 -13.93 -7.24
N PHE A 34 8.46 -13.15 -6.56
CA PHE A 34 9.29 -12.13 -7.17
C PHE A 34 10.31 -12.73 -8.16
N ARG A 35 11.01 -13.81 -7.78
CA ARG A 35 11.95 -14.50 -8.68
C ARG A 35 11.25 -15.03 -9.93
N ALA A 36 10.09 -15.67 -9.77
CA ALA A 36 9.29 -16.14 -10.90
C ALA A 36 8.84 -14.99 -11.82
N LEU A 37 8.56 -13.80 -11.28
CA LEU A 37 8.24 -12.63 -12.07
C LEU A 37 9.45 -12.10 -12.86
N CYS A 38 10.64 -12.11 -12.27
CA CYS A 38 11.88 -11.75 -12.97
C CYS A 38 12.13 -12.66 -14.17
N GLU A 39 11.92 -13.96 -14.00
CA GLU A 39 12.03 -14.96 -15.08
C GLU A 39 10.99 -14.74 -16.18
N GLU A 40 9.72 -14.50 -15.82
CA GLU A 40 8.63 -14.24 -16.77
C GLU A 40 8.89 -12.98 -17.62
N LEU A 41 9.43 -11.93 -17.01
CA LEU A 41 9.67 -10.66 -17.69
C LEU A 41 10.96 -10.66 -18.52
N GLY A 42 11.92 -11.54 -18.22
CA GLY A 42 13.07 -11.82 -19.07
C GLY A 42 13.83 -10.58 -19.55
N GLY A 43 14.11 -9.62 -18.68
CA GLY A 43 14.85 -8.40 -19.03
C GLY A 43 14.00 -7.23 -19.56
N ARG A 44 12.70 -7.42 -19.79
CA ARG A 44 11.85 -6.42 -20.48
C ARG A 44 11.43 -5.25 -19.59
N ALA A 45 11.66 -5.35 -18.28
CA ALA A 45 11.21 -4.37 -17.30
C ALA A 45 12.22 -4.18 -16.15
N ASP A 46 13.52 -4.24 -16.43
CA ASP A 46 14.60 -4.23 -15.43
C ASP A 46 14.49 -3.08 -14.44
N ARG A 47 14.24 -1.85 -14.93
CA ARG A 47 14.05 -0.68 -14.06
C ARG A 47 12.90 -0.85 -13.07
N ALA A 48 11.83 -1.51 -13.47
CA ALA A 48 10.70 -1.79 -12.58
C ALA A 48 11.05 -2.90 -11.58
N LEU A 49 11.75 -3.95 -12.03
CA LEU A 49 12.21 -5.04 -11.17
C LEU A 49 13.21 -4.56 -10.12
N GLU A 50 14.19 -3.74 -10.49
CA GLU A 50 15.15 -3.12 -9.56
C GLU A 50 14.43 -2.27 -8.50
N THR A 51 13.42 -1.50 -8.93
CA THR A 51 12.62 -0.68 -8.01
C THR A 51 11.82 -1.55 -7.05
N LEU A 52 11.26 -2.65 -7.54
CA LEU A 52 10.50 -3.58 -6.73
C LEU A 52 11.41 -4.33 -5.76
N GLU A 53 12.59 -4.77 -6.19
CA GLU A 53 13.58 -5.46 -5.36
C GLU A 53 14.03 -4.59 -4.19
N ALA A 54 14.35 -3.32 -4.46
CA ALA A 54 14.79 -2.37 -3.44
C ALA A 54 13.73 -2.12 -2.35
N GLY A 55 12.44 -2.23 -2.70
CA GLY A 55 11.32 -2.01 -1.78
C GLY A 55 10.58 -3.29 -1.37
N LEU A 56 11.06 -4.49 -1.74
CA LEU A 56 10.27 -5.72 -1.62
C LEU A 56 10.00 -6.06 -0.15
N GLU A 57 11.00 -5.93 0.72
CA GLU A 57 10.88 -6.22 2.15
C GLU A 57 9.86 -5.30 2.81
N ASP A 58 9.93 -3.99 2.53
CA ASP A 58 8.99 -3.01 3.06
C ASP A 58 7.57 -3.27 2.54
N ALA A 59 7.45 -3.59 1.24
CA ALA A 59 6.17 -3.85 0.61
C ALA A 59 5.50 -5.15 1.11
N THR A 60 6.30 -6.12 1.56
CA THR A 60 5.83 -7.42 2.07
C THR A 60 5.82 -7.52 3.59
N ALA A 61 6.19 -6.46 4.31
CA ALA A 61 6.12 -6.40 5.76
C ALA A 61 4.72 -6.71 6.32
N VAL A 62 3.68 -6.35 5.55
CA VAL A 62 2.27 -6.61 5.86
C VAL A 62 1.94 -8.10 6.00
N LEU A 63 2.74 -8.99 5.40
CA LEU A 63 2.54 -10.45 5.48
C LEU A 63 2.76 -10.99 6.90
N ALA A 64 3.41 -10.24 7.78
CA ALA A 64 3.52 -10.59 9.20
C ALA A 64 2.19 -10.42 9.97
N LEU A 65 1.19 -9.79 9.37
CA LEU A 65 -0.12 -9.55 9.98
C LEU A 65 -1.13 -10.64 9.57
N PRO A 66 -2.26 -10.79 10.29
CA PRO A 66 -3.30 -11.73 9.90
C PRO A 66 -3.90 -11.36 8.54
N GLU A 67 -4.26 -12.38 7.76
CA GLU A 67 -4.73 -12.26 6.37
C GLU A 67 -5.87 -11.23 6.21
N LYS A 68 -6.80 -11.22 7.16
CA LYS A 68 -7.94 -10.29 7.20
C LYS A 68 -7.54 -8.82 7.08
N TYR A 69 -6.39 -8.44 7.63
CA TYR A 69 -5.89 -7.07 7.65
C TYR A 69 -5.02 -6.73 6.44
N ARG A 70 -4.34 -7.73 5.86
CA ARG A 70 -3.41 -7.55 4.73
C ARG A 70 -4.07 -6.81 3.56
N THR A 71 -5.26 -7.25 3.17
CA THR A 71 -5.99 -6.71 2.00
C THR A 71 -6.36 -5.22 2.15
N ARG A 72 -6.51 -4.73 3.38
CA ARG A 72 -6.82 -3.31 3.62
C ARG A 72 -5.56 -2.46 3.73
N LEU A 73 -4.49 -3.02 4.29
CA LEU A 73 -3.24 -2.29 4.57
C LEU A 73 -2.34 -2.14 3.35
N TRP A 74 -2.30 -3.11 2.44
CA TRP A 74 -1.52 -2.99 1.20
C TRP A 74 -2.15 -2.04 0.16
N SER A 75 -3.45 -1.75 0.26
CA SER A 75 -4.15 -0.97 -0.75
C SER A 75 -3.91 0.52 -0.56
N THR A 76 -3.34 1.18 -1.56
CA THR A 76 -3.12 2.63 -1.57
C THR A 76 -4.34 3.42 -2.06
N ASN A 77 -5.45 2.75 -2.39
CA ASN A 77 -6.63 3.35 -3.04
C ASN A 77 -7.20 4.54 -2.25
N MET A 78 -7.27 4.44 -0.93
CA MET A 78 -7.82 5.50 -0.08
C MET A 78 -6.97 6.78 -0.14
N VAL A 79 -5.65 6.62 -0.01
CA VAL A 79 -4.70 7.73 -0.07
C VAL A 79 -4.64 8.33 -1.48
N GLN A 80 -4.64 7.48 -2.52
CA GLN A 80 -4.63 7.94 -3.91
C GLN A 80 -5.90 8.74 -4.24
N ARG A 81 -7.08 8.29 -3.80
CA ARG A 81 -8.33 9.06 -3.95
C ARG A 81 -8.25 10.42 -3.28
N LEU A 82 -7.69 10.50 -2.07
CA LEU A 82 -7.53 11.77 -1.37
C LEU A 82 -6.56 12.71 -2.10
N ILE A 83 -5.43 12.17 -2.60
CA ILE A 83 -4.47 12.94 -3.39
C ILE A 83 -5.10 13.44 -4.69
N GLU A 84 -5.87 12.59 -5.38
CA GLU A 84 -6.59 12.97 -6.61
C GLU A 84 -7.59 14.10 -6.35
N GLU A 85 -8.29 14.06 -5.21
CA GLU A 85 -9.22 15.12 -4.81
C GLU A 85 -8.50 16.45 -4.57
N VAL A 86 -7.34 16.42 -3.89
CA VAL A 86 -6.47 17.59 -3.72
C VAL A 86 -6.10 18.16 -5.10
N ARG A 87 -5.59 17.30 -6.00
CA ARG A 87 -5.18 17.71 -7.35
C ARG A 87 -6.34 18.27 -8.18
N ARG A 88 -7.54 17.72 -8.02
CA ARG A 88 -8.76 18.20 -8.70
C ARG A 88 -9.10 19.63 -8.28
N ARG A 89 -9.06 19.93 -6.97
CA ARG A 89 -9.35 21.28 -6.44
C ARG A 89 -8.23 22.28 -6.78
N GLU A 90 -6.98 21.86 -6.73
CA GLU A 90 -5.82 22.65 -7.16
C GLU A 90 -5.94 23.08 -8.64
N LYS A 91 -6.30 22.15 -9.52
CA LYS A 91 -6.37 22.37 -10.97
C LYS A 91 -7.35 23.47 -11.37
N VAL A 92 -8.41 23.70 -10.58
CA VAL A 92 -9.39 24.76 -10.82
C VAL A 92 -8.81 26.15 -10.49
N ILE A 93 -8.04 26.25 -9.41
CA ILE A 93 -7.50 27.52 -8.91
C ILE A 93 -6.38 28.05 -9.83
N ARG A 94 -5.56 27.15 -10.40
CA ARG A 94 -4.40 27.42 -11.28
C ARG A 94 -3.26 28.21 -10.62
N ILE A 95 -3.56 29.38 -10.04
CA ILE A 95 -2.58 30.27 -9.39
C ILE A 95 -3.15 30.68 -8.03
N PHE A 96 -2.40 30.42 -6.96
CA PHE A 96 -2.77 30.85 -5.62
C PHE A 96 -2.33 32.30 -5.37
N PRO A 97 -3.12 33.10 -4.63
CA PRO A 97 -2.79 34.51 -4.36
C PRO A 97 -1.69 34.71 -3.32
N ASP A 98 -1.43 33.71 -2.47
CA ASP A 98 -0.42 33.75 -1.40
C ASP A 98 -0.07 32.31 -0.96
N GLU A 99 1.12 32.13 -0.36
CA GLU A 99 1.63 30.84 0.15
C GLU A 99 0.72 30.17 1.19
N ARG A 100 -0.05 30.95 1.96
CA ARG A 100 -0.97 30.43 2.99
C ARG A 100 -2.27 29.88 2.40
N SER A 101 -2.60 30.28 1.18
CA SER A 101 -3.84 29.90 0.49
C SER A 101 -3.95 28.39 0.21
N PRO A 102 -2.92 27.71 -0.33
CA PRO A 102 -2.97 26.26 -0.51
C PRO A 102 -3.08 25.50 0.82
N TRP A 103 -2.44 25.99 1.90
CA TRP A 103 -2.57 25.39 3.23
C TRP A 103 -4.00 25.45 3.76
N ARG A 104 -4.72 26.57 3.56
CA ARG A 104 -6.13 26.68 3.96
C ARG A 104 -7.02 25.73 3.15
N LEU A 105 -6.79 25.60 1.84
CA LEU A 105 -7.53 24.65 1.00
C LEU A 105 -7.31 23.21 1.46
N LEU A 106 -6.04 22.82 1.63
CA LEU A 106 -5.69 21.47 2.05
C LEU A 106 -6.22 21.18 3.45
N GLY A 107 -6.04 22.11 4.40
CA GLY A 107 -6.56 21.98 5.75
C GLY A 107 -8.08 21.81 5.80
N ALA A 108 -8.83 22.61 5.03
CA ALA A 108 -10.28 22.49 4.96
C ALA A 108 -10.72 21.14 4.36
N LEU A 109 -10.08 20.68 3.28
CA LEU A 109 -10.36 19.39 2.67
C LEU A 109 -10.03 18.22 3.61
N LEU A 110 -8.89 18.27 4.29
CA LEU A 110 -8.48 17.22 5.22
C LEU A 110 -9.38 17.18 6.45
N ALA A 111 -9.85 18.33 6.94
CA ALA A 111 -10.82 18.40 8.02
C ALA A 111 -12.16 17.77 7.60
N GLU A 112 -12.68 18.11 6.42
CA GLU A 112 -13.87 17.47 5.84
C GLU A 112 -13.70 15.95 5.73
N GLN A 113 -12.56 15.50 5.22
CA GLN A 113 -12.27 14.07 5.08
C GLN A 113 -12.14 13.35 6.43
N HIS A 114 -11.54 14.02 7.42
CA HIS A 114 -11.42 13.51 8.78
C HIS A 114 -12.80 13.28 9.40
N GLU A 115 -13.70 14.25 9.31
CA GLU A 115 -15.07 14.11 9.83
C GLU A 115 -15.80 12.93 9.17
N ILE A 116 -15.66 12.76 7.85
CA ILE A 116 -16.25 11.62 7.11
C ILE A 116 -15.69 10.29 7.62
N TRP A 117 -14.38 10.19 7.88
CA TRP A 117 -13.77 8.96 8.37
C TRP A 117 -14.08 8.67 9.84
N SER A 118 -14.20 9.72 10.66
CA SER A 118 -14.50 9.61 12.09
C SER A 118 -15.97 9.25 12.35
N THR A 119 -16.90 9.75 11.53
CA THR A 119 -18.35 9.52 11.70
C THR A 119 -18.89 8.43 10.78
N GLY A 120 -18.15 8.08 9.72
CA GLY A 120 -18.56 7.10 8.72
C GLY A 120 -18.43 5.66 9.18
N ARG A 121 -18.47 4.74 8.19
CA ARG A 121 -18.35 3.30 8.45
C ARG A 121 -16.96 2.98 8.98
N ARG A 122 -16.88 2.22 10.08
CA ARG A 122 -15.64 1.68 10.63
C ARG A 122 -14.82 0.93 9.57
N TRP A 123 -13.72 1.54 9.15
CA TRP A 123 -12.87 1.06 8.05
C TRP A 123 -12.00 -0.13 8.44
N LEU A 124 -11.62 -0.26 9.71
CA LEU A 124 -10.86 -1.40 10.25
C LEU A 124 -11.38 -1.71 11.65
N ALA A 125 -11.81 -2.96 11.87
CA ALA A 125 -12.17 -3.44 13.19
C ALA A 125 -10.93 -4.11 13.80
N MET A 126 -10.46 -3.57 14.92
CA MET A 126 -9.18 -3.99 15.52
C MET A 126 -9.34 -5.08 16.59
N ASP A 127 -10.58 -5.47 16.91
CA ASP A 127 -10.90 -6.43 17.96
C ASP A 127 -10.11 -7.75 17.79
N GLU A 128 -10.24 -8.40 16.62
CA GLU A 128 -9.49 -9.63 16.29
C GLU A 128 -7.97 -9.44 16.15
N PHE A 129 -7.51 -8.22 15.82
CA PHE A 129 -6.08 -7.92 15.76
C PHE A 129 -5.47 -7.93 17.16
N TRP A 130 -6.16 -7.35 18.14
CA TRP A 130 -5.68 -7.32 19.51
C TRP A 130 -5.65 -8.71 20.12
N GLU A 131 -6.70 -9.52 19.90
CA GLU A 131 -6.73 -10.93 20.31
C GLU A 131 -5.55 -11.72 19.69
N TRP A 132 -5.30 -11.55 18.39
CA TRP A 132 -4.16 -12.17 17.71
C TRP A 132 -2.82 -11.71 18.31
N LYS A 133 -2.66 -10.42 18.58
CA LYS A 133 -1.42 -9.85 19.13
C LYS A 133 -1.13 -10.39 20.52
N GLU A 134 -2.15 -10.45 21.39
CA GLU A 134 -2.02 -11.00 22.74
C GLU A 134 -1.63 -12.48 22.70
N ALA A 135 -2.22 -13.27 21.80
CA ALA A 135 -1.84 -14.67 21.61
C ALA A 135 -0.37 -14.85 21.14
N GLN A 136 0.13 -13.96 20.28
CA GLN A 136 1.53 -13.98 19.87
C GLN A 136 2.49 -13.62 21.02
N GLU A 137 2.12 -12.64 21.85
CA GLU A 137 2.92 -12.23 23.01
C GLU A 137 2.97 -13.32 24.09
N GLN A 138 1.85 -14.01 24.33
CA GLN A 138 1.77 -15.13 25.28
C GLN A 138 2.54 -16.36 24.79
N GLY A 139 2.41 -16.72 23.51
CA GLY A 139 3.14 -17.84 22.92
C GLY A 139 4.66 -17.61 22.82
N GLY A 140 5.08 -16.35 22.66
CA GLY A 140 6.50 -15.96 22.71
C GLY A 140 7.11 -16.03 24.11
N LEU A 141 6.31 -15.84 25.16
CA LEU A 141 6.74 -15.98 26.55
C LEU A 141 6.86 -17.45 26.98
N GLU A 142 5.96 -18.33 26.52
CA GLU A 142 6.03 -19.77 26.82
C GLU A 142 7.17 -20.51 26.08
N GLN A 143 7.60 -20.04 24.90
CA GLN A 143 8.73 -20.63 24.18
C GLN A 143 10.11 -20.14 24.67
N ALA A 144 10.15 -19.05 25.45
CA ALA A 144 11.37 -18.45 25.98
C ALA A 144 11.64 -18.80 27.47
N ALA A 145 10.71 -19.50 28.12
CA ALA A 145 10.80 -19.99 29.50
C ALA A 145 11.20 -21.48 29.53
#